data_AF-A0A0S8BV12-F1
#
_entry.id   AF-A0A0S8BV12-F1
#
_cell.length_a   1.000
_cell.length_b   1.000
_cell.length_c   1.000
_cell.angle_alpha   90.00
_cell.angle_beta   90.00
_cell.angle_gamma   90.00
#
_symmetry.space_group_name_H-M   'P 1'
#
loop_
_entity.id
_entity.type
_entity.pdbx_description
1 polymer ?
#
loop_
_entity_poly.entity_id
_entity_poly.type
_entity_poly.pdbx_seq_one_letter_code
_entity_poly.pdbx_strand_id
1 'polypeptide(L)'
;MLLRSDEEAARRLALNRLSAARAAERRLDDRSDPEALHDFRVAIRRLRSVLRAYRSQLETAVSNKDRKRLRAIQRATGRGREAEVALEWLTKQQGDLAAEHLPGVNWLSAMLLERRRACAKALHAEVREEFRATASKLEERLAIMRSERNLLSEHPPVSFARTLANLTEAHATDLLVQLGHIARIDDAEQLHQARITGKRLRYLLEPIRAYAKEAQDVVKRSKRLQDLLGDLNDVHVLMREIDHAFEASMTQKAGRLRELLGRGDFERARREASMSEWIGLVELHRRLESDRRALIVQLRDRWLDGDLDALVASARDVAYRLRVIDHS
;
A
#
# COMPACT_ATOMS: atom_id res chain seq x y z
N MET A 1 17.69 -15.82 -16.46
CA MET A 1 16.36 -15.39 -15.98
C MET A 1 15.57 -14.74 -17.11
N LEU A 2 16.12 -13.72 -17.78
CA LEU A 2 15.44 -12.96 -18.85
C LEU A 2 15.13 -13.77 -20.12
N LEU A 3 15.97 -14.75 -20.48
CA LEU A 3 15.79 -15.63 -21.65
C LEU A 3 14.90 -16.86 -21.37
N ARG A 4 14.38 -17.01 -20.15
CA ARG A 4 13.41 -18.09 -19.85
C ARG A 4 12.04 -17.72 -20.41
N SER A 5 11.13 -18.68 -20.49
CA SER A 5 9.72 -18.36 -20.72
C SER A 5 9.22 -17.41 -19.62
N ASP A 6 8.31 -16.52 -19.99
CA ASP A 6 7.76 -15.54 -19.07
C ASP A 6 6.99 -16.17 -17.91
N GLU A 7 6.30 -17.29 -18.14
CA GLU A 7 5.66 -18.11 -17.10
C GLU A 7 6.69 -18.68 -16.11
N GLU A 8 7.78 -19.32 -16.58
CA GLU A 8 8.78 -19.91 -15.69
C GLU A 8 9.44 -18.82 -14.82
N ALA A 9 9.79 -17.69 -15.44
CA ALA A 9 10.38 -16.56 -14.74
C ALA A 9 9.41 -15.96 -13.69
N ALA A 10 8.15 -15.74 -14.04
CA ALA A 10 7.14 -15.23 -13.13
C ALA A 10 6.92 -16.16 -11.93
N ARG A 11 6.87 -17.49 -12.15
CA ARG A 11 6.75 -18.50 -11.09
C ARG A 11 7.92 -18.44 -10.11
N ARG A 12 9.16 -18.35 -10.62
CA ARG A 12 10.37 -18.20 -9.78
C ARG A 12 10.35 -16.92 -8.96
N LEU A 13 9.93 -15.79 -9.53
CA LEU A 13 9.79 -14.53 -8.78
C LEU A 13 8.74 -14.64 -7.68
N ALA A 14 7.60 -15.27 -7.98
CA ALA A 14 6.52 -15.49 -7.01
C ALA A 14 6.97 -16.42 -5.87
N LEU A 15 7.68 -17.52 -6.16
CA LEU A 15 8.26 -18.42 -5.16
C LEU A 15 9.23 -17.71 -4.23
N ASN A 16 10.12 -16.87 -4.78
CA ASN A 16 11.07 -16.11 -3.96
C ASN A 16 10.32 -15.21 -2.95
N ARG A 17 9.27 -14.50 -3.40
CA ARG A 17 8.46 -13.66 -2.51
C ARG A 17 7.61 -14.45 -1.52
N LEU A 18 7.13 -15.63 -1.93
CA LEU A 18 6.39 -16.51 -1.04
C LEU A 18 7.30 -17.05 0.07
N SER A 19 8.51 -17.46 -0.26
CA SER A 19 9.53 -17.89 0.70
C SER A 19 9.88 -16.79 1.70
N ALA A 20 10.08 -15.55 1.22
CA ALA A 20 10.30 -14.40 2.11
C ALA A 20 9.10 -14.14 3.04
N ALA A 21 7.87 -14.28 2.54
CA ALA A 21 6.67 -14.14 3.36
C ALA A 21 6.53 -15.25 4.42
N ARG A 22 6.91 -16.49 4.10
CA ARG A 22 6.97 -17.59 5.08
C ARG A 22 8.05 -17.37 6.13
N ALA A 23 9.21 -16.84 5.74
CA ALA A 23 10.26 -16.51 6.69
C ALA A 23 9.82 -15.43 7.69
N ALA A 24 9.16 -14.37 7.20
CA ALA A 24 8.60 -13.33 8.05
C ALA A 24 7.44 -13.83 8.92
N GLU A 25 6.62 -14.75 8.42
CA GLU A 25 5.54 -15.38 9.20
C GLU A 25 6.08 -16.23 10.37
N ARG A 26 7.20 -16.94 10.19
CA ARG A 26 7.82 -17.71 11.28
C ARG A 26 8.29 -16.82 12.43
N ARG A 27 8.74 -15.58 12.14
CA ARG A 27 9.12 -14.62 13.18
C ARG A 27 7.95 -14.23 14.09
N LEU A 28 6.71 -14.40 13.66
CA LEU A 28 5.54 -14.16 14.51
C LEU A 28 5.42 -15.13 15.69
N ASP A 29 6.19 -16.23 15.72
CA ASP A 29 6.29 -17.10 16.90
C ASP A 29 6.98 -16.38 18.07
N ASP A 30 7.86 -15.43 17.78
CA ASP A 30 8.58 -14.67 18.79
C ASP A 30 7.77 -13.46 19.24
N ARG A 31 7.17 -13.58 20.43
CA ARG A 31 6.39 -12.49 21.05
C ARG A 31 7.26 -11.30 21.49
N SER A 32 8.58 -11.46 21.51
CA SER A 32 9.54 -10.40 21.87
C SER A 32 10.05 -9.61 20.67
N ASP A 33 9.73 -10.02 19.44
CA ASP A 33 10.09 -9.30 18.20
C ASP A 33 9.01 -8.27 17.84
N PRO A 34 9.19 -6.97 18.16
CA PRO A 34 8.20 -5.95 17.88
C PRO A 34 8.00 -5.69 16.37
N GLU A 35 8.98 -6.09 15.53
CA GLU A 35 8.96 -5.85 14.08
C GLU A 35 8.44 -7.04 13.27
N ALA A 36 8.26 -8.22 13.89
CA ALA A 36 7.81 -9.43 13.19
C ALA A 36 6.51 -9.21 12.41
N LEU A 37 5.53 -8.51 13.01
CA LEU A 37 4.27 -8.19 12.35
C LEU A 37 4.46 -7.21 11.19
N HIS A 38 5.34 -6.21 11.36
CA HIS A 38 5.67 -5.26 10.30
C HIS A 38 6.27 -5.99 9.09
N ASP A 39 7.27 -6.83 9.32
CA ASP A 39 7.98 -7.55 8.28
C ASP A 39 7.08 -8.56 7.56
N PHE A 40 6.22 -9.28 8.29
CA PHE A 40 5.24 -10.17 7.69
C PHE A 40 4.28 -9.42 6.75
N ARG A 41 3.77 -8.28 7.19
CA ARG A 41 2.92 -7.42 6.35
C ARG A 41 3.65 -6.93 5.10
N VAL A 42 4.90 -6.48 5.25
CA VAL A 42 5.73 -6.02 4.13
C VAL A 42 5.91 -7.16 3.13
N ALA A 43 6.19 -8.37 3.60
CA ALA A 43 6.40 -9.54 2.77
C ALA A 43 5.12 -9.97 2.02
N ILE A 44 3.96 -10.01 2.67
CA ILE A 44 2.66 -10.27 2.01
C ILE A 44 2.38 -9.23 0.93
N ARG A 45 2.57 -7.94 1.24
CA ARG A 45 2.36 -6.85 0.29
C ARG A 45 3.25 -7.02 -0.96
N ARG A 46 4.53 -7.38 -0.77
CA ARG A 46 5.47 -7.63 -1.87
C ARG A 46 5.07 -8.87 -2.68
N LEU A 47 4.68 -9.97 -2.03
CA LEU A 47 4.16 -11.17 -2.69
C LEU A 47 2.95 -10.82 -3.57
N ARG A 48 1.92 -10.18 -2.99
CA ARG A 48 0.72 -9.76 -3.73
C ARG A 48 1.04 -8.85 -4.90
N SER A 49 2.07 -8.02 -4.77
CA SER A 49 2.49 -7.12 -5.84
C SER A 49 3.07 -7.89 -7.03
N VAL A 50 3.93 -8.88 -6.78
CA VAL A 50 4.45 -9.77 -7.84
C VAL A 50 3.32 -10.59 -8.47
N LEU A 51 2.42 -11.18 -7.67
CA LEU A 51 1.28 -11.95 -8.17
C LEU A 51 0.29 -11.13 -9.02
N ARG A 52 0.28 -9.81 -8.82
CA ARG A 52 -0.54 -8.88 -9.61
C ARG A 52 0.19 -8.40 -10.86
N ALA A 53 1.49 -8.12 -10.77
CA ALA A 53 2.31 -7.66 -11.89
C ALA A 53 2.39 -8.71 -13.00
N TYR A 54 2.55 -9.97 -12.62
CA TYR A 54 2.65 -11.10 -13.55
C TYR A 54 1.35 -11.92 -13.60
N ARG A 55 0.19 -11.24 -13.59
CA ARG A 55 -1.10 -11.91 -13.45
C ARG A 55 -1.33 -12.93 -14.55
N SER A 56 -1.13 -12.52 -15.81
CA SER A 56 -1.33 -13.35 -17.01
C SER A 56 -0.38 -14.55 -17.04
N GLN A 57 0.89 -14.33 -16.68
CA GLN A 57 1.90 -15.40 -16.61
C GLN A 57 1.68 -16.39 -15.46
N LEU A 58 0.83 -16.04 -14.48
CA LEU A 58 0.57 -16.85 -13.29
C LEU A 58 -0.87 -17.37 -13.23
N GLU A 59 -1.65 -17.29 -14.31
CA GLU A 59 -3.07 -17.70 -14.30
C GLU A 59 -3.24 -19.19 -14.00
N THR A 60 -2.33 -20.03 -14.50
CA THR A 60 -2.31 -21.48 -14.28
C THR A 60 -1.88 -21.86 -12.86
N ALA A 61 -1.04 -21.06 -12.21
CA ALA A 61 -0.51 -21.35 -10.87
C ALA A 61 -1.29 -20.69 -9.73
N VAL A 62 -1.87 -19.51 -9.99
CA VAL A 62 -2.43 -18.62 -8.97
C VAL A 62 -3.85 -18.28 -9.32
N SER A 63 -4.79 -18.78 -8.51
CA SER A 63 -6.21 -18.57 -8.72
C SER A 63 -6.67 -17.20 -8.20
N ASN A 64 -7.84 -16.74 -8.64
CA ASN A 64 -8.49 -15.57 -8.04
C ASN A 64 -8.82 -15.77 -6.55
N LYS A 65 -9.05 -17.02 -6.10
CA LYS A 65 -9.28 -17.36 -4.70
C LYS A 65 -8.04 -17.09 -3.85
N ASP A 66 -6.85 -17.46 -4.32
CA ASP A 66 -5.59 -17.21 -3.63
C ASP A 66 -5.34 -15.70 -3.46
N ARG A 67 -5.57 -14.93 -4.54
CA ARG A 67 -5.44 -13.47 -4.53
C ARG A 67 -6.40 -12.83 -3.52
N LYS A 68 -7.65 -13.31 -3.43
CA LYS A 68 -8.65 -12.85 -2.45
C LYS A 68 -8.22 -13.17 -1.03
N ARG A 69 -7.73 -14.39 -0.74
CA ARG A 69 -7.24 -14.80 0.58
C ARG A 69 -6.05 -13.96 1.04
N LEU A 70 -5.02 -13.81 0.21
CA LEU A 70 -3.87 -12.95 0.54
C LEU A 70 -4.29 -11.48 0.77
N ARG A 71 -5.32 -11.00 0.05
CA ARG A 71 -5.89 -9.67 0.29
C ARG A 71 -6.62 -9.59 1.64
N ALA A 72 -7.36 -10.60 2.04
CA ALA A 72 -8.01 -10.68 3.35
C ALA A 72 -6.96 -10.67 4.47
N ILE A 73 -5.91 -11.49 4.35
CA ILE A 73 -4.79 -11.53 5.31
C ILE A 73 -4.10 -10.17 5.43
N GLN A 74 -3.78 -9.51 4.31
CA GLN A 74 -3.18 -8.16 4.36
C GLN A 74 -4.11 -7.12 5.00
N ARG A 75 -5.44 -7.24 4.83
CA ARG A 75 -6.41 -6.32 5.44
C ARG A 75 -6.57 -6.55 6.94
N ALA A 76 -6.65 -7.81 7.35
CA ALA A 76 -6.74 -8.20 8.76
C ALA A 76 -5.52 -7.68 9.54
N THR A 77 -4.33 -7.85 8.96
CA THR A 77 -3.10 -7.30 9.52
C THR A 77 -3.04 -5.77 9.39
N GLY A 78 -3.73 -5.19 8.40
CA GLY A 78 -3.76 -3.81 7.88
C GLY A 78 -4.13 -2.70 8.88
N ARG A 79 -5.29 -2.86 9.54
CA ARG A 79 -5.97 -1.81 10.31
C ARG A 79 -5.18 -1.32 11.54
N GLY A 80 -4.39 -2.19 12.16
CA GLY A 80 -3.54 -1.81 13.30
C GLY A 80 -2.47 -0.78 12.91
N ARG A 81 -1.83 -0.96 11.75
CA ARG A 81 -0.81 -0.01 11.26
C ARG A 81 -1.37 1.33 10.85
N GLU A 82 -2.58 1.36 10.29
CA GLU A 82 -3.24 2.64 9.96
C GLU A 82 -3.44 3.46 11.24
N ALA A 83 -3.83 2.80 12.34
CA ALA A 83 -3.88 3.44 13.65
C ALA A 83 -2.51 3.88 14.19
N GLU A 84 -1.47 3.07 14.03
CA GLU A 84 -0.10 3.44 14.44
C GLU A 84 0.43 4.66 13.70
N VAL A 85 0.27 4.71 12.38
CA VAL A 85 0.72 5.85 11.56
C VAL A 85 -0.03 7.12 11.97
N ALA A 86 -1.34 7.01 12.24
CA ALA A 86 -2.13 8.13 12.73
C ALA A 86 -1.69 8.61 14.12
N LEU A 87 -1.39 7.69 15.04
CA LEU A 87 -0.85 8.03 16.35
C LEU A 87 0.52 8.72 16.24
N GLU A 88 1.41 8.22 15.39
CA GLU A 88 2.72 8.83 15.15
C GLU A 88 2.59 10.26 14.59
N TRP A 89 1.66 10.46 13.65
CA TRP A 89 1.36 11.79 13.13
C TRP A 89 0.84 12.71 14.23
N LEU A 90 -0.11 12.26 15.06
CA LEU A 90 -0.64 13.05 16.18
C LEU A 90 0.43 13.47 17.18
N THR A 91 1.34 12.57 17.53
CA THR A 91 2.47 12.89 18.43
C THR A 91 3.33 14.01 17.87
N LYS A 92 3.54 14.06 16.54
CA LYS A 92 4.29 15.15 15.89
C LYS A 92 3.54 16.48 15.92
N GLN A 93 2.21 16.48 15.93
CA GLN A 93 1.42 17.71 15.98
C GLN A 93 1.30 18.30 17.39
N GLN A 94 1.41 17.49 18.44
CA GLN A 94 1.13 17.91 19.83
C GLN A 94 1.98 19.09 20.32
N GLY A 95 3.24 19.20 19.85
CA GLY A 95 4.15 20.27 20.29
C GLY A 95 3.69 21.69 19.90
N ASP A 96 2.90 21.80 18.83
CA ASP A 96 2.53 23.09 18.23
C ASP A 96 1.05 23.45 18.43
N LEU A 97 0.32 22.71 19.28
CA LEU A 97 -1.12 22.90 19.49
C LEU A 97 -1.41 23.71 20.76
N ALA A 98 -2.29 24.70 20.62
CA ALA A 98 -2.86 25.42 21.77
C ALA A 98 -3.67 24.49 22.69
N ALA A 99 -3.76 24.84 23.97
CA ALA A 99 -4.42 24.03 25.00
C ALA A 99 -5.89 23.69 24.68
N GLU A 100 -6.59 24.58 23.98
CA GLU A 100 -7.99 24.40 23.55
C GLU A 100 -8.19 23.29 22.50
N HIS A 101 -7.13 22.90 21.79
CA HIS A 101 -7.16 21.83 20.78
C HIS A 101 -6.87 20.43 21.36
N LEU A 102 -6.26 20.37 22.54
CA LEU A 102 -5.87 19.10 23.18
C LEU A 102 -7.04 18.13 23.40
N PRO A 103 -8.28 18.56 23.72
CA PRO A 103 -9.42 17.65 23.83
C PRO A 103 -9.67 16.85 22.54
N GLY A 104 -9.53 17.46 21.35
CA GLY A 104 -9.70 16.78 20.07
C GLY A 104 -8.59 15.76 19.80
N VAL A 105 -7.35 16.10 20.13
CA VAL A 105 -6.20 15.18 20.05
C VAL A 105 -6.40 13.98 20.96
N ASN A 106 -6.82 14.21 22.21
CA ASN A 106 -7.05 13.14 23.18
C ASN A 106 -8.18 12.22 22.74
N TRP A 107 -9.27 12.78 22.22
CA TRP A 107 -10.39 12.03 21.68
C TRP A 107 -9.97 11.10 20.54
N LEU A 108 -9.32 11.65 19.50
CA LEU A 108 -8.85 10.86 18.36
C LEU A 108 -7.79 9.83 18.79
N SER A 109 -6.87 10.20 19.67
CA SER A 109 -5.84 9.27 20.20
C SER A 109 -6.47 8.09 20.94
N ALA A 110 -7.49 8.33 21.77
CA ALA A 110 -8.19 7.28 22.49
C ALA A 110 -8.84 6.28 21.52
N MET A 111 -9.56 6.77 20.50
CA MET A 111 -10.16 5.92 19.46
C MET A 111 -9.11 5.10 18.70
N LEU A 112 -8.01 5.72 18.29
CA LEU A 112 -6.94 5.03 17.56
C LEU A 112 -6.24 3.98 18.42
N LEU A 113 -6.00 4.26 19.70
CA LEU A 113 -5.44 3.31 20.66
C LEU A 113 -6.35 2.12 20.89
N GLU A 114 -7.66 2.35 21.05
CA GLU A 114 -8.65 1.29 21.17
C GLU A 114 -8.67 0.40 19.92
N ARG A 115 -8.70 1.01 18.73
CA ARG A 115 -8.64 0.28 17.47
C ARG A 115 -7.34 -0.52 17.33
N ARG A 116 -6.19 0.05 17.71
CA ARG A 116 -4.90 -0.65 17.70
C ARG A 116 -4.94 -1.87 18.63
N ARG A 117 -5.48 -1.72 19.85
CA ARG A 117 -5.65 -2.83 20.81
C ARG A 117 -6.58 -3.92 20.27
N ALA A 118 -7.71 -3.54 19.67
CA ALA A 118 -8.65 -4.48 19.07
C ALA A 118 -8.00 -5.25 17.89
N CYS A 119 -7.24 -4.55 17.05
CA CYS A 119 -6.53 -5.15 15.92
C CYS A 119 -5.39 -6.08 16.37
N ALA A 120 -4.63 -5.70 17.40
CA ALA A 120 -3.58 -6.54 17.96
C ALA A 120 -4.14 -7.85 18.55
N LYS A 121 -5.30 -7.79 19.21
CA LYS A 121 -6.02 -8.97 19.68
C LYS A 121 -6.54 -9.82 18.53
N ALA A 122 -7.08 -9.19 17.49
CA ALA A 122 -7.68 -9.84 16.32
C ALA A 122 -6.66 -10.48 15.36
N LEU A 123 -5.36 -10.24 15.54
CA LEU A 123 -4.29 -10.92 14.81
C LEU A 123 -4.12 -12.36 15.31
N HIS A 124 -5.18 -13.15 15.16
CA HIS A 124 -5.33 -14.49 15.71
C HIS A 124 -4.52 -15.54 14.92
N ALA A 125 -4.33 -16.69 15.57
CA ALA A 125 -3.84 -17.93 14.96
C ALA A 125 -4.55 -18.24 13.63
N GLU A 126 -5.83 -17.90 13.48
CA GLU A 126 -6.62 -18.12 12.25
C GLU A 126 -6.02 -17.45 11.01
N VAL A 127 -5.60 -16.18 11.09
CA VAL A 127 -4.99 -15.46 9.95
C VAL A 127 -3.68 -16.13 9.53
N ARG A 128 -2.95 -16.65 10.52
CA ARG A 128 -1.68 -17.32 10.35
C ARG A 128 -1.86 -18.72 9.75
N GLU A 129 -2.81 -19.50 10.25
CA GLU A 129 -3.19 -20.80 9.72
C GLU A 129 -3.72 -20.68 8.28
N GLU A 130 -4.57 -19.69 8.02
CA GLU A 130 -5.06 -19.41 6.66
C GLU A 130 -3.91 -19.05 5.72
N PHE A 131 -2.95 -18.23 6.19
CA PHE A 131 -1.76 -17.91 5.41
C PHE A 131 -0.93 -19.17 5.14
N ARG A 132 -0.63 -20.00 6.14
CA ARG A 132 0.13 -21.25 5.99
C ARG A 132 -0.53 -22.19 4.98
N ALA A 133 -1.84 -22.43 5.12
CA ALA A 133 -2.59 -23.28 4.20
C ALA A 133 -2.60 -22.73 2.77
N THR A 134 -2.71 -21.42 2.60
CA THR A 134 -2.65 -20.77 1.29
C THR A 134 -1.23 -20.82 0.71
N ALA A 135 -0.21 -20.61 1.54
CA ALA A 135 1.19 -20.61 1.15
C ALA A 135 1.67 -21.99 0.69
N SER A 136 1.32 -23.08 1.40
CA SER A 136 1.70 -24.43 0.99
C SER A 136 1.13 -24.79 -0.39
N LYS A 137 -0.17 -24.55 -0.60
CA LYS A 137 -0.82 -24.82 -1.91
C LYS A 137 -0.31 -23.93 -3.04
N LEU A 138 0.12 -22.71 -2.73
CA LEU A 138 0.74 -21.83 -3.71
C LEU A 138 2.15 -22.30 -4.05
N GLU A 139 2.93 -22.71 -3.05
CA GLU A 139 4.29 -23.22 -3.25
C GLU A 139 4.28 -24.46 -4.14
N GLU A 140 3.44 -25.45 -3.83
CA GLU A 140 3.28 -26.67 -4.65
C GLU A 140 2.99 -26.34 -6.12
N ARG A 141 1.99 -25.48 -6.37
CA ARG A 141 1.60 -25.10 -7.74
C ARG A 141 2.67 -24.28 -8.44
N LEU A 142 3.32 -23.35 -7.73
CA LEU A 142 4.35 -22.49 -8.30
C LEU A 142 5.66 -23.25 -8.57
N ALA A 143 5.95 -24.31 -7.80
CA ALA A 143 7.14 -25.15 -7.95
C ALA A 143 7.09 -26.03 -9.21
N ILE A 144 5.91 -26.22 -9.82
CA ILE A 144 5.76 -26.88 -11.11
C ILE A 144 6.38 -25.97 -12.19
N MET A 145 7.63 -26.28 -12.55
CA MET A 145 8.33 -25.66 -13.68
C MET A 145 8.14 -26.58 -14.88
N ARG A 146 7.27 -26.21 -15.82
CA ARG A 146 7.24 -26.88 -17.11
C ARG A 146 8.54 -26.50 -17.84
N SER A 147 9.43 -27.47 -18.01
CA SER A 147 10.65 -27.28 -18.79
C SER A 147 10.27 -27.20 -20.26
N GLU A 148 10.00 -25.99 -20.75
CA GLU A 148 9.56 -25.76 -22.12
C GLU A 148 10.74 -25.47 -23.06
N ARG A 149 11.73 -26.35 -23.05
CA ARG A 149 12.35 -26.76 -24.32
C ARG A 149 11.48 -27.86 -24.93
N ASN A 150 10.19 -27.56 -25.15
CA ASN A 150 9.42 -28.33 -26.11
C ASN A 150 9.93 -27.90 -27.49
N LEU A 151 10.92 -28.62 -28.01
CA LEU A 151 11.47 -28.39 -29.35
C LEU A 151 10.42 -28.61 -30.47
N LEU A 152 9.19 -29.00 -30.10
CA LEU A 152 8.06 -29.35 -30.96
C LEU A 152 6.91 -28.34 -30.93
N SER A 153 6.96 -27.28 -30.12
CA SER A 153 5.94 -26.22 -30.16
C SER A 153 6.13 -25.36 -31.42
N GLU A 154 5.07 -25.18 -32.21
CA GLU A 154 5.04 -24.40 -33.46
C GLU A 154 5.47 -22.94 -33.29
N HIS A 155 5.41 -22.41 -32.07
CA HIS A 155 5.91 -21.10 -31.71
C HIS A 155 6.84 -21.19 -30.49
N PRO A 156 8.05 -20.59 -30.55
CA PRO A 156 8.89 -20.49 -29.37
C PRO A 156 8.17 -19.69 -28.28
N PRO A 157 8.28 -20.09 -27.00
CA PRO A 157 7.62 -19.38 -25.90
C PRO A 157 8.11 -17.93 -25.83
N VAL A 158 7.20 -17.01 -25.48
CA VAL A 158 7.53 -15.59 -25.29
C VAL A 158 8.57 -15.48 -24.18
N SER A 159 9.70 -14.84 -24.48
CA SER A 159 10.74 -14.63 -23.49
C SER A 159 10.27 -13.68 -22.39
N PHE A 160 10.81 -13.88 -21.19
CA PHE A 160 10.54 -12.97 -20.08
C PHE A 160 11.01 -11.54 -20.38
N ALA A 161 12.10 -11.38 -21.14
CA ALA A 161 12.60 -10.07 -21.57
C ALA A 161 11.57 -9.31 -22.42
N ARG A 162 10.94 -9.98 -23.40
CA ARG A 162 9.88 -9.39 -24.24
C ARG A 162 8.66 -8.97 -23.41
N THR A 163 8.19 -9.84 -22.51
CA THR A 163 7.06 -9.54 -21.63
C THR A 163 7.36 -8.34 -20.72
N LEU A 164 8.55 -8.29 -20.12
CA LEU A 164 8.97 -7.16 -19.28
C LEU A 164 9.05 -5.86 -20.08
N ALA A 165 9.57 -5.88 -21.31
CA ALA A 165 9.64 -4.69 -22.15
C ALA A 165 8.24 -4.10 -22.40
N ASN A 166 7.30 -4.95 -22.80
CA ASN A 166 5.93 -4.53 -23.11
C ASN A 166 5.19 -4.00 -21.87
N LEU A 167 5.30 -4.69 -20.73
CA LEU A 167 4.68 -4.25 -19.48
C LEU A 167 5.32 -2.95 -18.95
N THR A 168 6.63 -2.78 -19.12
CA THR A 168 7.35 -1.57 -18.69
C THR A 168 6.88 -0.36 -19.49
N GLU A 169 6.82 -0.48 -20.82
CA GLU A 169 6.37 0.60 -21.69
C GLU A 169 4.89 0.94 -21.48
N ALA A 170 4.02 -0.07 -21.34
CA ALA A 170 2.62 0.12 -21.04
C ALA A 170 2.42 0.88 -19.70
N HIS A 171 3.05 0.42 -18.62
CA HIS A 171 2.93 1.07 -17.32
C HIS A 171 3.55 2.47 -17.27
N ALA A 172 4.64 2.72 -17.99
CA ALA A 172 5.22 4.05 -18.09
C ALA A 172 4.28 5.01 -18.83
N THR A 173 3.66 4.54 -19.92
CA THR A 173 2.69 5.33 -20.70
C THR A 173 1.41 5.59 -19.89
N ASP A 174 0.86 4.58 -19.23
CA ASP A 174 -0.29 4.73 -18.33
C ASP A 174 0.00 5.76 -17.23
N LEU A 175 1.21 5.74 -16.65
CA LEU A 175 1.61 6.66 -15.60
C LEU A 175 1.72 8.10 -16.11
N LEU A 176 2.30 8.28 -17.30
CA LEU A 176 2.39 9.59 -17.97
C LEU A 176 0.99 10.17 -18.19
N VAL A 177 0.07 9.37 -18.75
CA VAL A 177 -1.31 9.78 -19.01
C VAL A 177 -2.03 10.11 -17.71
N GLN A 178 -1.96 9.23 -16.70
CA GLN A 178 -2.64 9.44 -15.41
C GLN A 178 -2.16 10.69 -14.68
N LEU A 179 -0.86 10.95 -14.68
CA LEU A 179 -0.29 12.14 -14.04
C LEU A 179 -0.48 13.40 -14.88
N GLY A 180 -0.40 13.31 -16.20
CA GLY A 180 -0.66 14.42 -17.12
C GLY A 180 -2.11 14.90 -17.10
N HIS A 181 -3.05 14.03 -16.72
CA HIS A 181 -4.46 14.40 -16.49
C HIS A 181 -4.73 15.04 -15.13
N ILE A 182 -3.74 15.14 -14.23
CA ILE A 182 -3.90 15.88 -12.97
C ILE A 182 -3.88 17.37 -13.30
N ALA A 183 -5.02 17.87 -13.73
CA ALA A 183 -5.24 19.29 -14.02
C ALA A 183 -5.65 20.05 -12.76
N ARG A 184 -6.16 19.36 -11.73
CA ARG A 184 -6.67 19.97 -10.50
C ARG A 184 -6.23 19.22 -9.23
N ILE A 185 -6.25 19.95 -8.12
CA ILE A 185 -5.71 19.59 -6.79
C ILE A 185 -6.60 18.54 -6.07
N ASP A 186 -7.78 18.25 -6.61
CA ASP A 186 -8.87 17.49 -6.02
C ASP A 186 -9.16 16.16 -6.73
N ASP A 187 -8.35 15.78 -7.73
CA ASP A 187 -8.46 14.51 -8.48
C ASP A 187 -7.91 13.31 -7.67
N ALA A 188 -8.51 13.05 -6.50
CA ALA A 188 -8.08 12.01 -5.56
C ALA A 188 -8.07 10.61 -6.19
N GLU A 189 -8.99 10.32 -7.12
CA GLU A 189 -9.04 9.05 -7.83
C GLU A 189 -7.87 8.91 -8.82
N GLN A 190 -7.54 9.96 -9.57
CA GLN A 190 -6.42 9.97 -10.52
C GLN A 190 -5.09 9.83 -9.78
N LEU A 191 -4.94 10.52 -8.65
CA LEU A 191 -3.79 10.36 -7.74
C LEU A 191 -3.70 8.92 -7.21
N HIS A 192 -4.83 8.31 -6.88
CA HIS A 192 -4.89 6.92 -6.46
C HIS A 192 -4.48 5.96 -7.58
N GLN A 193 -4.96 6.16 -8.81
CA GLN A 193 -4.60 5.35 -9.97
C GLN A 193 -3.12 5.52 -10.33
N ALA A 194 -2.60 6.75 -10.36
CA ALA A 194 -1.18 7.04 -10.57
C ALA A 194 -0.31 6.33 -9.53
N ARG A 195 -0.72 6.34 -8.26
CA ARG A 195 -0.04 5.59 -7.17
C ARG A 195 -0.05 4.08 -7.43
N ILE A 196 -1.16 3.53 -7.92
CA ILE A 196 -1.25 2.11 -8.28
C ILE A 196 -0.30 1.78 -9.44
N THR A 197 -0.31 2.59 -10.51
CA THR A 197 0.51 2.37 -11.71
C THR A 197 1.99 2.54 -11.41
N GLY A 198 2.38 3.59 -10.67
CA GLY A 198 3.76 3.76 -10.21
C GLY A 198 4.25 2.57 -9.39
N LYS A 199 3.40 2.03 -8.49
CA LYS A 199 3.69 0.78 -7.76
C LYS A 199 3.88 -0.40 -8.71
N ARG A 200 3.01 -0.56 -9.71
CA ARG A 200 3.13 -1.63 -10.71
C ARG A 200 4.47 -1.55 -11.46
N LEU A 201 4.83 -0.38 -11.97
CA LEU A 201 6.09 -0.15 -12.68
C LEU A 201 7.29 -0.52 -11.79
N ARG A 202 7.32 -0.04 -10.55
CA ARG A 202 8.41 -0.38 -9.61
C ARG A 202 8.45 -1.88 -9.31
N TYR A 203 7.32 -2.52 -9.02
CA TYR A 203 7.29 -3.93 -8.63
C TYR A 203 7.56 -4.89 -9.80
N LEU A 204 7.30 -4.45 -11.04
CA LEU A 204 7.71 -5.14 -12.24
C LEU A 204 9.25 -5.16 -12.35
N LEU A 205 9.88 -4.00 -12.18
CA LEU A 205 11.31 -3.80 -12.43
C LEU A 205 12.22 -4.13 -11.24
N GLU A 206 11.72 -4.01 -10.01
CA GLU A 206 12.50 -4.22 -8.79
C GLU A 206 13.16 -5.61 -8.69
N PRO A 207 12.47 -6.72 -9.03
CA PRO A 207 13.07 -8.05 -9.00
C PRO A 207 14.14 -8.29 -10.07
N ILE A 208 14.15 -7.51 -11.15
CA ILE A 208 15.04 -7.74 -12.29
C ILE A 208 16.28 -6.85 -12.31
N ARG A 209 16.45 -5.96 -11.31
CA ARG A 209 17.62 -5.06 -11.20
C ARG A 209 18.97 -5.79 -11.22
N ALA A 210 18.99 -7.06 -10.80
CA ALA A 210 20.18 -7.91 -10.85
C ALA A 210 20.54 -8.36 -12.28
N TYR A 211 19.59 -8.30 -13.21
CA TYR A 211 19.73 -8.75 -14.60
C TYR A 211 19.69 -7.58 -15.60
N ALA A 212 19.12 -6.43 -15.24
CA ALA A 212 19.11 -5.20 -16.01
C ALA A 212 19.44 -4.03 -15.07
N LYS A 213 20.67 -3.51 -15.13
CA LYS A 213 21.17 -2.49 -14.18
C LYS A 213 20.41 -1.17 -14.34
N GLU A 214 19.97 -0.86 -15.55
CA GLU A 214 19.22 0.33 -15.94
C GLU A 214 17.85 0.39 -15.27
N ALA A 215 17.27 -0.78 -14.93
CA ALA A 215 16.05 -0.86 -14.14
C ALA A 215 16.22 -0.22 -12.74
N GLN A 216 17.45 -0.11 -12.23
CA GLN A 216 17.72 0.54 -10.95
C GLN A 216 17.29 2.01 -10.95
N ASP A 217 17.53 2.74 -12.02
CA ASP A 217 17.22 4.17 -12.08
C ASP A 217 15.71 4.41 -12.18
N VAL A 218 15.01 3.60 -12.97
CA VAL A 218 13.54 3.60 -13.02
C VAL A 218 12.95 3.25 -11.66
N VAL A 219 13.50 2.26 -10.95
CA VAL A 219 13.06 1.88 -9.61
C VAL A 219 13.30 3.00 -8.60
N LYS A 220 14.45 3.68 -8.64
CA LYS A 220 14.76 4.83 -7.75
C LYS A 220 13.80 5.99 -8.00
N ARG A 221 13.61 6.39 -9.27
CA ARG A 221 12.68 7.47 -9.64
C ARG A 221 11.25 7.11 -9.26
N SER A 222 10.78 5.91 -9.60
CA SER A 222 9.45 5.42 -9.23
C SER A 222 9.24 5.36 -7.72
N LYS A 223 10.29 5.08 -6.94
CA LYS A 223 10.22 5.13 -5.47
C LYS A 223 9.99 6.57 -4.99
N ARG A 224 10.75 7.55 -5.47
CA ARG A 224 10.56 8.96 -5.09
C ARG A 224 9.14 9.47 -5.39
N LEU A 225 8.59 9.11 -6.56
CA LEU A 225 7.20 9.44 -6.90
C LEU A 225 6.22 8.75 -5.94
N GLN A 226 6.45 7.48 -5.63
CA GLN A 226 5.60 6.72 -4.72
C GLN A 226 5.68 7.19 -3.27
N ASP A 227 6.81 7.76 -2.84
CA ASP A 227 6.97 8.32 -1.51
C ASP A 227 6.09 9.59 -1.41
N LEU A 228 6.12 10.46 -2.43
CA LEU A 228 5.25 11.65 -2.48
C LEU A 228 3.75 11.33 -2.59
N LEU A 229 3.37 10.44 -3.52
CA LEU A 229 2.01 9.89 -3.59
C LEU A 229 1.68 9.01 -2.36
N GLY A 230 2.71 8.61 -1.64
CA GLY A 230 2.76 7.98 -0.31
C GLY A 230 2.06 8.86 0.70
N ASP A 231 2.71 9.99 0.94
CA ASP A 231 2.37 11.00 1.92
C ASP A 231 0.98 11.59 1.65
N LEU A 232 0.66 11.88 0.38
CA LEU A 232 -0.65 12.44 0.02
C LEU A 232 -1.81 11.48 0.35
N ASN A 233 -1.62 10.19 0.12
CA ASN A 233 -2.60 9.19 0.51
C ASN A 233 -2.72 9.07 2.03
N ASP A 234 -1.61 9.22 2.75
CA ASP A 234 -1.61 9.10 4.21
C ASP A 234 -2.35 10.30 4.82
N VAL A 235 -2.18 11.51 4.27
CA VAL A 235 -3.03 12.68 4.59
C VAL A 235 -4.52 12.37 4.37
N HIS A 236 -4.92 11.83 3.22
CA HIS A 236 -6.32 11.46 2.97
C HIS A 236 -6.85 10.36 3.92
N VAL A 237 -6.00 9.44 4.37
CA VAL A 237 -6.38 8.46 5.38
C VAL A 237 -6.62 9.16 6.72
N LEU A 238 -5.72 10.06 7.13
CA LEU A 238 -5.83 10.80 8.39
C LEU A 238 -7.06 11.72 8.42
N MET A 239 -7.38 12.40 7.32
CA MET A 239 -8.59 13.22 7.22
C MET A 239 -9.85 12.38 7.49
N ARG A 240 -9.94 11.18 6.90
CA ARG A 240 -11.05 10.26 7.16
C ARG A 240 -11.09 9.74 8.60
N GLU A 241 -9.95 9.61 9.28
CA GLU A 241 -9.93 9.27 10.70
C GLU A 241 -10.51 10.39 11.55
N ILE A 242 -10.28 11.66 11.18
CA ILE A 242 -10.89 12.82 11.83
C ILE A 242 -12.40 12.83 11.59
N ASP A 243 -12.86 12.59 10.35
CA ASP A 243 -14.28 12.51 10.01
C ASP A 243 -15.00 11.44 10.85
N HIS A 244 -14.44 10.23 10.91
CA HIS A 244 -14.97 9.17 11.76
C HIS A 244 -14.95 9.54 13.25
N ALA A 245 -13.95 10.30 13.71
CA ALA A 245 -13.88 10.76 15.09
C ALA A 245 -14.96 11.80 15.41
N PHE A 246 -15.30 12.68 14.46
CA PHE A 246 -16.44 13.60 14.58
C PHE A 246 -17.76 12.82 14.72
N GLU A 247 -18.02 11.88 13.81
CA GLU A 247 -19.24 11.05 13.82
C GLU A 247 -19.36 10.23 15.12
N ALA A 248 -18.25 9.63 15.56
CA ALA A 248 -18.20 8.87 16.79
C ALA A 248 -18.46 9.73 18.02
N SER A 249 -17.88 10.94 18.09
CA SER A 249 -18.13 11.90 19.17
C SER A 249 -19.61 12.28 19.21
N MET A 250 -20.19 12.69 18.08
CA MET A 250 -21.62 13.04 17.99
C MET A 250 -22.52 11.92 18.53
N THR A 251 -22.30 10.69 18.06
CA THR A 251 -23.12 9.53 18.43
C THR A 251 -22.98 9.21 19.92
N GLN A 252 -21.75 9.18 20.44
CA GLN A 252 -21.49 8.81 21.84
C GLN A 252 -22.02 9.87 22.81
N LYS A 253 -21.86 11.15 22.47
CA LYS A 253 -22.38 12.27 23.28
C LYS A 253 -23.90 12.27 23.32
N ALA A 254 -24.56 12.10 22.18
CA ALA A 254 -26.02 12.02 22.14
C ALA A 254 -26.56 10.88 23.02
N GLY A 255 -25.88 9.72 23.02
CA GLY A 255 -26.21 8.60 23.91
C GLY A 255 -26.08 8.94 25.39
N ARG A 256 -24.90 9.45 25.80
CA ARG A 256 -24.63 9.82 27.20
C ARG A 256 -25.54 10.94 27.69
N LEU A 257 -25.84 11.94 26.86
CA LEU A 257 -26.76 13.01 27.19
C LEU A 257 -28.16 12.48 27.50
N ARG A 258 -28.71 11.60 26.65
CA ARG A 258 -30.02 10.98 26.90
C ARG A 258 -30.05 10.18 28.20
N GLU A 259 -28.98 9.43 28.48
CA GLU A 259 -28.85 8.66 29.73
C GLU A 259 -28.80 9.57 30.97
N LEU A 260 -28.00 10.64 30.93
CA LEU A 260 -27.86 11.60 32.04
C LEU A 260 -29.16 12.37 32.29
N LEU A 261 -29.83 12.81 31.23
CA LEU A 261 -31.14 13.47 31.33
C LEU A 261 -32.19 12.52 31.92
N GLY A 262 -32.21 11.25 31.50
CA GLY A 262 -33.11 10.24 32.07
C GLY A 262 -32.87 9.96 33.56
N ARG A 263 -31.66 10.22 34.07
CA ARG A 263 -31.30 10.11 35.49
C ARG A 263 -31.45 11.42 36.28
N GLY A 264 -31.81 12.53 35.63
CA GLY A 264 -31.93 13.85 36.26
C GLY A 264 -30.59 14.53 36.59
N ASP A 265 -29.46 14.07 36.05
CA ASP A 265 -28.14 14.66 36.30
C ASP A 265 -27.85 15.79 35.29
N PHE A 266 -28.54 16.92 35.47
CA PHE A 266 -28.48 18.07 34.56
C PHE A 266 -27.11 18.74 34.51
N GLU A 267 -26.36 18.74 35.62
CA GLU A 267 -25.02 19.33 35.68
C GLU A 267 -24.01 18.55 34.83
N ARG A 268 -24.03 17.21 34.90
CA ARG A 268 -23.20 16.40 34.01
C ARG A 268 -23.65 16.49 32.56
N ALA A 269 -24.97 16.52 32.32
CA ALA A 269 -25.50 16.68 30.96
C ALA A 269 -25.01 17.99 30.31
N ARG A 270 -24.96 19.10 31.07
CA ARG A 270 -24.46 20.39 30.56
C ARG A 270 -22.97 20.34 30.19
N ARG A 271 -22.14 19.65 30.98
CA ARG A 271 -20.72 19.45 30.65
C ARG A 271 -20.53 18.55 29.43
N GLU A 272 -21.31 17.48 29.32
CA GLU A 272 -21.26 16.54 28.20
C GLU A 272 -21.63 17.21 26.86
N ALA A 273 -22.55 18.20 26.90
CA ALA A 273 -22.95 19.00 25.75
C ALA A 273 -21.88 19.98 25.24
N SER A 274 -20.71 20.07 25.89
CA SER A 274 -19.57 20.85 25.38
C SER A 274 -19.07 20.32 24.04
N MET A 275 -18.57 21.19 23.15
CA MET A 275 -17.98 20.82 21.86
C MET A 275 -16.45 20.91 21.83
N SER A 276 -15.81 20.83 23.00
CA SER A 276 -14.36 21.06 23.16
C SER A 276 -13.48 20.19 22.25
N GLU A 277 -13.85 18.94 22.03
CA GLU A 277 -13.08 18.04 21.16
C GLU A 277 -13.24 18.38 19.67
N TRP A 278 -14.36 18.97 19.27
CA TRP A 278 -14.59 19.39 17.88
C TRP A 278 -13.67 20.53 17.47
N ILE A 279 -13.36 21.46 18.39
CA ILE A 279 -12.39 22.54 18.15
C ILE A 279 -11.02 21.95 17.77
N GLY A 280 -10.55 20.97 18.53
CA GLY A 280 -9.29 20.28 18.24
C GLY A 280 -9.34 19.48 16.93
N LEU A 281 -10.44 18.79 16.64
CA LEU A 281 -10.59 18.04 15.38
C LEU A 281 -10.60 18.98 14.15
N VAL A 282 -11.24 20.15 14.23
CA VAL A 282 -11.20 21.18 13.17
C VAL A 282 -9.78 21.64 12.92
N GLU A 283 -9.01 21.93 13.97
CA GLU A 283 -7.62 22.37 13.83
C GLU A 283 -6.73 21.28 13.21
N LEU A 284 -6.88 20.02 13.63
CA LEU A 284 -6.16 18.90 13.03
C LEU A 284 -6.50 18.74 11.54
N HIS A 285 -7.78 18.90 11.18
CA HIS A 285 -8.20 18.85 9.78
C HIS A 285 -7.62 20.01 8.97
N ARG A 286 -7.60 21.22 9.52
CA ARG A 286 -6.99 22.41 8.88
C ARG A 286 -5.50 22.20 8.59
N ARG A 287 -4.76 21.59 9.51
CA ARG A 287 -3.34 21.26 9.32
C ARG A 287 -3.13 20.23 8.21
N LEU A 288 -3.91 19.15 8.21
CA LEU A 288 -3.86 18.15 7.13
C LEU A 288 -4.18 18.75 5.76
N GLU A 289 -5.13 19.68 5.70
CA GLU A 289 -5.46 20.39 4.46
C GLU A 289 -4.30 21.27 3.97
N SER A 290 -3.55 21.89 4.89
CA SER A 290 -2.32 22.62 4.56
C SER A 290 -1.23 21.68 4.02
N ASP A 291 -0.99 20.54 4.68
CA ASP A 291 -0.03 19.53 4.23
C ASP A 291 -0.40 18.98 2.85
N ARG A 292 -1.69 18.68 2.64
CA ARG A 292 -2.24 18.21 1.35
C ARG A 292 -1.90 19.19 0.22
N ARG A 293 -2.14 20.48 0.43
CA ARG A 293 -1.84 21.53 -0.56
C ARG A 293 -0.35 21.61 -0.86
N ALA A 294 0.50 21.58 0.17
CA ALA A 294 1.95 21.62 -0.01
C ALA A 294 2.47 20.41 -0.81
N LEU A 295 1.98 19.20 -0.52
CA LEU A 295 2.35 17.99 -1.25
C LEU A 295 1.91 18.03 -2.72
N ILE A 296 0.75 18.63 -3.01
CA ILE A 296 0.25 18.75 -4.38
C ILE A 296 1.09 19.76 -5.19
N VAL A 297 1.48 20.88 -4.57
CA VAL A 297 2.42 21.83 -5.19
C VAL A 297 3.75 21.12 -5.50
N GLN A 298 4.30 20.36 -4.55
CA GLN A 298 5.52 19.57 -4.78
C GLN A 298 5.36 18.53 -5.90
N LEU A 299 4.18 17.89 -6.03
CA LEU A 299 3.92 16.94 -7.10
C LEU A 299 3.93 17.64 -8.47
N ARG A 300 3.29 18.80 -8.58
CA ARG A 300 3.27 19.56 -9.83
C ARG A 300 4.67 20.04 -10.20
N ASP A 301 5.27 20.84 -9.33
CA ASP A 301 6.50 21.58 -9.65
C ASP A 301 7.72 20.66 -9.86
N ARG A 302 7.72 19.47 -9.24
CA ARG A 302 8.82 18.51 -9.37
C ARG A 302 8.56 17.46 -10.45
N TRP A 303 7.38 16.84 -10.43
CA TRP A 303 7.10 15.68 -11.28
C TRP A 303 6.47 16.07 -12.60
N LEU A 304 5.46 16.92 -12.59
CA LEU A 304 4.77 17.31 -13.83
C LEU A 304 5.62 18.23 -14.70
N ASP A 305 6.53 19.01 -14.09
CA ASP A 305 7.43 19.92 -14.82
C ASP A 305 8.78 19.28 -15.23
N GLY A 306 8.97 17.96 -15.05
CA GLY A 306 10.11 17.28 -15.70
C GLY A 306 10.52 15.90 -15.18
N ASP A 307 10.44 15.59 -13.88
CA ASP A 307 10.92 14.28 -13.38
C ASP A 307 10.08 13.11 -13.95
N LEU A 308 8.83 13.36 -14.34
CA LEU A 308 7.95 12.38 -14.98
C LEU A 308 8.45 11.98 -16.38
N ASP A 309 8.75 12.95 -17.24
CA ASP A 309 9.26 12.67 -18.58
C ASP A 309 10.58 11.91 -18.52
N ALA A 310 11.47 12.31 -17.59
CA ALA A 310 12.72 11.59 -17.35
C ALA A 310 12.50 10.15 -16.87
N LEU A 311 11.50 9.91 -16.02
CA LEU A 311 11.11 8.57 -15.58
C LEU A 311 10.59 7.73 -16.74
N VAL A 312 9.72 8.30 -17.59
CA VAL A 312 9.13 7.60 -18.74
C VAL A 312 10.21 7.29 -19.79
N ALA A 313 11.10 8.24 -20.08
CA ALA A 313 12.23 8.03 -20.98
C ALA A 313 13.15 6.91 -20.47
N SER A 314 13.47 6.90 -19.17
CA SER A 314 14.27 5.82 -18.56
C SER A 314 13.57 4.47 -18.66
N ALA A 315 12.24 4.42 -18.49
CA ALA A 315 11.47 3.20 -18.62
C ALA A 315 11.43 2.68 -20.07
N ARG A 316 11.35 3.59 -21.06
CA ARG A 316 11.45 3.25 -22.48
C ARG A 316 12.84 2.72 -22.86
N ASP A 317 13.92 3.29 -22.33
CA ASP A 317 15.28 2.76 -22.54
C ASP A 317 15.41 1.34 -21.98
N VAL A 318 14.90 1.09 -20.77
CA VAL A 318 14.86 -0.26 -20.19
C VAL A 318 14.08 -1.23 -21.09
N ALA A 319 12.91 -0.82 -21.59
CA ALA A 319 12.11 -1.64 -22.49
C ALA A 319 12.84 -1.93 -23.82
N TYR A 320 13.52 -0.93 -24.40
CA TYR A 320 14.33 -1.11 -25.59
C TYR A 320 15.47 -2.12 -25.38
N ARG A 321 16.25 -1.99 -24.29
CA ARG A 321 17.34 -2.94 -23.98
C ARG A 321 16.83 -4.35 -23.74
N LEU A 322 15.69 -4.51 -23.06
CA LEU A 322 15.06 -5.81 -22.87
C LEU A 322 14.66 -6.45 -24.20
N ARG A 323 14.19 -5.65 -25.18
CA ARG A 323 13.96 -6.12 -26.55
C ARG A 323 15.27 -6.53 -27.23
N VAL A 324 16.36 -5.77 -27.08
CA VAL A 324 17.67 -6.17 -27.64
C VAL A 324 18.12 -7.52 -27.09
N ILE A 325 17.99 -7.75 -25.77
CA ILE A 325 18.30 -9.04 -25.13
C ILE A 325 17.42 -10.17 -25.65
N ASP A 326 16.15 -9.91 -25.93
CA ASP A 326 15.23 -10.90 -26.52
C ASP A 326 15.63 -11.35 -27.93
N HIS A 327 16.30 -10.48 -28.70
CA HIS A 327 16.73 -10.76 -30.08
C HIS A 327 18.19 -11.25 -30.18
N SER A 328 18.92 -11.34 -29.06
CA SER A 328 20.33 -11.78 -28.98
C SER A 328 20.44 -13.26 -28.60
#